data_AF-A0A228K7V1-F1
#
_entry.id   AF-A0A228K7V1-F1
#
_cell.length_a   1.000
_cell.length_b   1.000
_cell.length_c   1.000
_cell.angle_alpha   90.00
_cell.angle_beta   90.00
_cell.angle_gamma   90.00
#
_symmetry.space_group_name_H-M   'P 1'
#
loop_
_entity.id
_entity.type
_entity.pdbx_description
1 polymer ?
#
loop_
_entity_poly.entity_id
_entity_poly.type
_entity_poly.pdbx_seq_one_letter_code
_entity_poly.pdbx_strand_id
1 'polypeptide(L)'
;MKRAAVRAASMLLAGAACLAAVRPQPAAAGQDAPAGPAAIRHSPYLPVSLPRQAKAYYQMAKGIDNLHVRSTASGNLIRFSYRVTDPDKARLLGDTKATVYLYGETSHAMLVIPVMDQIGALRQTGQLETGREYWMVFSNKGGPIKRGERVSILIDSLHIDGLVVE
;
A
#
# COMPACT_ATOMS: atom_id res chain seq x y z
N MET A 1 -98.92 -41.90 19.51
CA MET A 1 -98.95 -43.32 19.11
C MET A 1 -97.84 -43.55 18.07
N LYS A 2 -96.93 -44.52 18.31
CA LYS A 2 -96.26 -45.44 17.34
C LYS A 2 -95.50 -44.78 16.15
N ARG A 3 -94.31 -45.14 15.66
CA ARG A 3 -93.24 -46.17 15.82
C ARG A 3 -92.06 -45.63 14.95
N ALA A 4 -90.79 -45.79 15.33
CA ALA A 4 -89.77 -46.68 14.71
C ALA A 4 -89.90 -46.87 13.17
N ALA A 5 -88.89 -46.96 12.31
CA ALA A 5 -87.42 -46.92 12.27
C ALA A 5 -87.07 -46.96 10.74
N VAL A 6 -85.92 -46.54 10.18
CA VAL A 6 -84.67 -47.30 9.95
C VAL A 6 -83.87 -46.54 8.86
N ARG A 7 -82.55 -46.46 9.09
CA ARG A 7 -81.33 -46.26 8.25
C ARG A 7 -81.40 -46.14 6.71
N ALA A 8 -80.59 -45.21 6.17
CA ALA A 8 -79.63 -45.39 5.05
C ALA A 8 -78.83 -44.06 4.89
N ALA A 9 -77.53 -44.00 5.19
CA ALA A 9 -76.37 -44.25 4.33
C ALA A 9 -76.04 -43.13 3.31
N SER A 10 -74.74 -42.87 3.16
CA SER A 10 -74.05 -42.08 2.10
C SER A 10 -73.94 -40.57 2.38
N MET A 11 -72.84 -40.02 2.91
CA MET A 11 -71.42 -39.95 2.46
C MET A 11 -71.17 -38.91 1.35
N LEU A 12 -70.08 -38.15 1.57
CA LEU A 12 -69.35 -37.20 0.69
C LEU A 12 -69.85 -35.74 0.65
N LEU A 13 -69.14 -34.86 1.37
CA LEU A 13 -68.02 -33.97 0.91
C LEU A 13 -68.59 -32.67 0.31
N ALA A 14 -68.04 -31.47 0.43
CA ALA A 14 -66.90 -30.77 1.04
C ALA A 14 -67.32 -29.28 0.87
N GLY A 15 -66.77 -28.23 1.48
CA GLY A 15 -65.68 -27.99 2.39
C GLY A 15 -65.84 -26.50 2.71
N ALA A 16 -65.78 -26.17 4.00
CA ALA A 16 -65.85 -24.79 4.46
C ALA A 16 -64.47 -24.34 4.94
N ALA A 17 -64.27 -23.03 4.83
CA ALA A 17 -63.34 -22.24 5.64
C ALA A 17 -61.88 -22.17 5.15
N CYS A 18 -61.47 -20.99 4.70
CA CYS A 18 -60.72 -20.02 5.52
C CYS A 18 -59.93 -19.08 4.59
N LEU A 19 -60.40 -17.84 4.48
CA LEU A 19 -59.61 -16.72 3.95
C LEU A 19 -58.47 -16.42 4.93
N ALA A 20 -57.25 -16.87 4.62
CA ALA A 20 -56.06 -16.46 5.34
C ALA A 20 -55.57 -15.11 4.81
N ALA A 21 -55.70 -14.07 5.63
CA ALA A 21 -55.12 -12.76 5.35
C ALA A 21 -53.58 -12.85 5.40
N VAL A 22 -52.94 -12.79 4.24
CA VAL A 22 -51.48 -12.65 4.13
C VAL A 22 -51.11 -11.22 4.53
N ARG A 23 -50.38 -11.06 5.64
CA ARG A 23 -49.70 -9.80 5.97
C ARG A 23 -48.33 -9.77 5.28
N PRO A 24 -47.93 -8.67 4.62
CA PRO A 24 -46.60 -8.54 4.06
C PRO A 24 -45.59 -8.40 5.21
N GLN A 25 -44.56 -9.23 5.19
CA GLN A 25 -43.46 -9.20 6.14
C GLN A 25 -42.41 -8.20 5.63
N PRO A 26 -41.99 -7.20 6.43
CA PRO A 26 -40.96 -6.27 5.99
C PRO A 26 -39.65 -7.05 5.83
N ALA A 27 -39.00 -6.88 4.68
CA ALA A 27 -37.67 -7.39 4.45
C ALA A 27 -36.74 -6.82 5.54
N ALA A 28 -36.18 -7.69 6.37
CA ALA A 28 -35.12 -7.32 7.28
C ALA A 28 -33.94 -6.84 6.42
N ALA A 29 -33.72 -5.52 6.42
CA ALA A 29 -32.49 -4.95 5.90
C ALA A 29 -31.34 -5.58 6.69
N GLY A 30 -30.53 -6.39 5.99
CA GLY A 30 -29.32 -6.95 6.54
C GLY A 30 -28.49 -5.81 7.11
N GLN A 31 -28.15 -5.92 8.40
CA GLN A 31 -27.19 -5.04 9.02
C GLN A 31 -25.87 -5.26 8.30
N ASP A 32 -25.43 -4.26 7.51
CA ASP A 32 -24.07 -4.17 7.01
C ASP A 32 -23.14 -4.20 8.23
N ALA A 33 -22.55 -5.36 8.47
CA ALA A 33 -21.53 -5.51 9.48
C ALA A 33 -20.40 -4.52 9.15
N PRO A 34 -19.89 -3.76 10.14
CA PRO A 34 -18.81 -2.84 9.88
C PRO A 34 -17.61 -3.62 9.32
N ALA A 35 -17.17 -3.25 8.12
CA ALA A 35 -15.98 -3.80 7.50
C ALA A 35 -14.80 -3.56 8.46
N GLY A 36 -14.37 -4.63 9.15
CA GLY A 36 -13.18 -4.59 9.98
C GLY A 36 -11.98 -4.15 9.14
N PRO A 37 -10.99 -3.45 9.73
CA PRO A 37 -9.84 -2.96 8.98
C PRO A 37 -9.19 -4.13 8.23
N ALA A 38 -9.12 -4.00 6.91
CA ALA A 38 -8.49 -4.99 6.06
C ALA A 38 -7.07 -5.22 6.56
N ALA A 39 -6.80 -6.42 7.08
CA ALA A 39 -5.47 -6.78 7.56
C ALA A 39 -4.51 -6.71 6.36
N ILE A 40 -3.65 -5.70 6.35
CA ILE A 40 -2.59 -5.55 5.36
C ILE A 40 -1.72 -6.81 5.48
N ARG A 41 -1.83 -7.71 4.50
CA ARG A 41 -1.02 -8.93 4.46
C ARG A 41 0.40 -8.51 4.12
N HIS A 42 1.26 -8.41 5.14
CA HIS A 42 2.68 -8.18 4.92
C HIS A 42 3.24 -9.36 4.11
N SER A 43 3.93 -9.05 3.02
CA SER A 43 4.62 -10.05 2.20
C SER A 43 5.53 -10.91 3.10
N PRO A 44 5.55 -12.24 2.93
CA PRO A 44 6.41 -13.14 3.70
C PRO A 44 7.92 -12.93 3.43
N TYR A 45 8.26 -11.96 2.58
CA TYR A 45 9.62 -11.65 2.21
C TYR A 45 10.34 -10.93 3.35
N LEU A 46 11.34 -11.59 3.95
CA LEU A 46 12.21 -10.99 4.96
C LEU A 46 12.95 -9.77 4.38
N PRO A 47 13.31 -8.78 5.21
CA PRO A 47 14.11 -7.62 4.80
C PRO A 47 15.54 -8.06 4.46
N VAL A 48 15.70 -8.71 3.31
CA VAL A 48 17.01 -9.05 2.74
C VAL A 48 17.55 -7.77 2.12
N SER A 49 18.74 -7.36 2.57
CA SER A 49 19.48 -6.24 2.01
C SER A 49 19.68 -6.41 0.50
N LEU A 50 19.88 -5.31 -0.23
CA LEU A 50 20.11 -5.32 -1.66
C LEU A 50 21.14 -6.41 -2.08
N PRO A 51 20.81 -7.30 -3.04
CA PRO A 51 21.69 -8.40 -3.45
C PRO A 51 23.06 -7.90 -3.93
N ARG A 52 24.11 -8.73 -3.79
CA ARG A 52 25.49 -8.36 -4.17
C ARG A 52 25.60 -7.94 -5.64
N GLN A 53 24.89 -8.64 -6.52
CA GLN A 53 24.87 -8.37 -7.96
C GLN A 53 24.25 -6.99 -8.26
N ALA A 54 23.15 -6.65 -7.58
CA ALA A 54 22.52 -5.34 -7.71
C ALA A 54 23.44 -4.22 -7.19
N LYS A 55 24.10 -4.43 -6.04
CA LYS A 55 25.13 -3.50 -5.53
C LYS A 55 26.23 -3.24 -6.57
N ALA A 56 26.78 -4.30 -7.15
CA ALA A 56 27.81 -4.20 -8.19
C ALA A 56 27.30 -3.46 -9.45
N TYR A 57 26.05 -3.74 -9.86
CA TYR A 57 25.42 -3.04 -10.97
C TYR A 57 25.32 -1.53 -10.74
N TYR A 58 24.80 -1.08 -9.59
CA TYR A 58 24.69 0.35 -9.30
C TYR A 58 26.06 1.03 -9.20
N GLN A 59 27.06 0.36 -8.62
CA GLN A 59 28.42 0.88 -8.55
C GLN A 59 29.02 1.07 -9.95
N MET A 60 28.98 0.04 -10.79
CA MET A 60 29.66 0.04 -12.09
C MET A 60 28.90 0.87 -13.13
N ALA A 61 27.58 0.72 -13.21
CA ALA A 61 26.75 1.31 -14.26
C ALA A 61 26.18 2.68 -13.88
N LYS A 62 25.91 2.94 -12.60
CA LYS A 62 25.29 4.18 -12.12
C LYS A 62 26.22 5.06 -11.28
N GLY A 63 27.43 4.59 -10.98
CA GLY A 63 28.44 5.39 -10.29
C GLY A 63 28.11 5.64 -8.82
N ILE A 64 27.35 4.76 -8.18
CA ILE A 64 26.93 4.90 -6.78
C ILE A 64 27.02 3.59 -6.01
N ASP A 65 27.36 3.69 -4.74
CA ASP A 65 27.32 2.58 -3.80
C ASP A 65 26.81 3.02 -2.43
N ASN A 66 26.94 2.16 -1.41
CA ASN A 66 26.51 2.43 -0.03
C ASN A 66 25.07 2.95 0.07
N LEU A 67 24.15 2.30 -0.67
CA LEU A 67 22.75 2.69 -0.81
C LEU A 67 21.96 2.25 0.43
N HIS A 68 21.33 3.20 1.12
CA HIS A 68 20.51 2.92 2.31
C HIS A 68 19.27 3.80 2.37
N VAL A 69 18.18 3.26 2.89
CA VAL A 69 16.93 4.00 3.13
C VAL A 69 16.58 3.89 4.60
N ARG A 70 16.42 5.02 5.28
CA ARG A 70 16.12 5.06 6.73
C ARG A 70 14.91 5.93 7.03
N SER A 71 14.02 5.42 7.86
CA SER A 71 12.92 6.19 8.43
C SER A 71 13.39 6.97 9.66
N THR A 72 12.96 8.22 9.80
CA THR A 72 13.17 8.98 11.05
C THR A 72 12.39 8.38 12.22
N ALA A 73 12.73 8.76 13.45
CA ALA A 73 12.07 8.26 14.66
C ALA A 73 10.54 8.45 14.62
N SER A 74 10.06 9.59 14.10
CA SER A 74 8.63 9.89 13.96
C SER A 74 7.95 9.17 12.79
N GLY A 75 8.70 8.55 11.88
CA GLY A 75 8.17 7.92 10.68
C GLY A 75 7.74 8.88 9.57
N ASN A 76 7.74 10.20 9.84
CA ASN A 76 7.22 11.20 8.90
C ASN A 76 8.18 11.55 7.76
N LEU A 77 9.44 11.13 7.85
CA LEU A 77 10.45 11.39 6.84
C LEU A 77 11.22 10.11 6.57
N ILE A 78 11.55 9.90 5.30
CA ILE A 78 12.41 8.80 4.85
C ILE A 78 13.61 9.41 4.15
N ARG A 79 14.81 9.07 4.61
CA ARG A 79 16.08 9.50 4.00
C ARG A 79 16.61 8.39 3.11
N PHE A 80 16.93 8.73 1.88
CA PHE A 80 17.77 7.92 1.01
C PHE A 80 19.20 8.49 1.02
N SER A 81 20.17 7.64 1.32
CA SER A 81 21.60 7.95 1.34
C SER A 81 22.33 7.08 0.32
N TYR A 82 23.34 7.67 -0.33
CA TYR A 82 24.19 6.99 -1.30
C TYR A 82 25.58 7.63 -1.30
N ARG A 83 26.60 6.88 -1.70
CA ARG A 83 27.95 7.42 -1.94
C ARG A 83 28.25 7.41 -3.43
N VAL A 84 28.84 8.49 -3.91
CA VAL A 84 29.23 8.63 -5.32
C VAL A 84 30.57 7.95 -5.54
N THR A 85 30.65 7.08 -6.55
CA THR A 85 31.90 6.45 -7.01
C THR A 85 32.36 6.99 -8.36
N ASP A 86 31.43 7.51 -9.17
CA ASP A 86 31.69 8.09 -10.49
C ASP A 86 30.69 9.24 -10.74
N PRO A 87 31.12 10.51 -10.60
CA PRO A 87 30.26 11.68 -10.74
C PRO A 87 29.57 11.81 -12.09
N ASP A 88 30.23 11.38 -13.18
CA ASP A 88 29.69 11.52 -14.53
C ASP A 88 28.51 10.58 -14.76
N LYS A 89 28.61 9.35 -14.22
CA LYS A 89 27.49 8.37 -14.24
C LYS A 89 26.38 8.75 -13.26
N ALA A 90 26.74 9.34 -12.12
CA ALA A 90 25.81 9.71 -11.06
C ALA A 90 25.11 11.06 -11.30
N ARG A 91 25.38 11.76 -12.42
CA ARG A 91 24.94 13.14 -12.68
C ARG A 91 23.45 13.40 -12.42
N LEU A 92 22.56 12.45 -12.73
CA LEU A 92 21.12 12.59 -12.50
C LEU A 92 20.76 12.81 -11.01
N LEU A 93 21.55 12.27 -10.09
CA LEU A 93 21.33 12.43 -8.65
C LEU A 93 21.66 13.85 -8.16
N GLY A 94 22.58 14.53 -8.83
CA GLY A 94 22.98 15.91 -8.52
C GLY A 94 22.14 16.96 -9.24
N ASP A 95 21.28 16.56 -10.19
CA ASP A 95 20.50 17.49 -11.01
C ASP A 95 19.29 18.05 -10.23
N THR A 96 19.29 19.37 -10.05
CA THR A 96 18.18 20.09 -9.40
C THR A 96 16.88 20.06 -10.23
N LYS A 97 16.96 19.76 -11.53
CA LYS A 97 15.79 19.69 -12.42
C LYS A 97 15.22 18.28 -12.53
N ALA A 98 15.97 17.27 -12.08
CA ALA A 98 15.50 15.89 -12.13
C ALA A 98 14.26 15.69 -11.27
N THR A 99 13.30 14.94 -11.81
CA THR A 99 12.07 14.57 -11.11
C THR A 99 12.36 13.35 -10.25
N VAL A 100 12.10 13.45 -8.94
CA VAL A 100 12.48 12.44 -7.96
C VAL A 100 11.29 11.99 -7.13
N TYR A 101 11.10 10.68 -7.06
CA TYR A 101 10.08 10.03 -6.24
C TYR A 101 10.66 8.83 -5.48
N LEU A 102 10.05 8.55 -4.33
CA LEU A 102 10.19 7.27 -3.64
C LEU A 102 8.86 6.54 -3.73
N TYR A 103 8.87 5.36 -4.33
CA TYR A 103 7.70 4.52 -4.50
C TYR A 103 7.69 3.41 -3.44
N GLY A 104 6.60 3.30 -2.69
CA GLY A 104 6.37 2.18 -1.77
C GLY A 104 5.71 1.01 -2.46
N GLU A 105 6.33 -0.17 -2.44
CA GLU A 105 5.80 -1.34 -3.16
C GLU A 105 4.49 -1.85 -2.55
N THR A 106 4.37 -1.86 -1.22
CA THR A 106 3.17 -2.35 -0.50
C THR A 106 2.01 -1.37 -0.58
N SER A 107 2.27 -0.08 -0.32
CA SER A 107 1.22 0.94 -0.23
C SER A 107 0.91 1.62 -1.57
N HIS A 108 1.74 1.37 -2.59
CA HIS A 108 1.75 2.08 -3.87
C HIS A 108 1.86 3.61 -3.73
N ALA A 109 2.33 4.08 -2.57
CA ALA A 109 2.50 5.50 -2.30
C ALA A 109 3.67 6.06 -3.11
N MET A 110 3.48 7.24 -3.69
CA MET A 110 4.56 8.04 -4.27
C MET A 110 4.89 9.19 -3.33
N LEU A 111 6.06 9.12 -2.71
CA LEU A 111 6.57 10.19 -1.84
C LEU A 111 7.41 11.17 -2.65
N VAL A 112 7.31 12.44 -2.29
CA VAL A 112 8.06 13.54 -2.90
C VAL A 112 9.06 14.12 -1.91
N ILE A 113 10.06 14.81 -2.45
CA ILE A 113 10.98 15.62 -1.66
C ILE A 113 10.23 16.89 -1.24
N PRO A 114 10.06 17.16 0.06
CA PRO A 114 9.42 18.39 0.51
C PRO A 114 10.32 19.59 0.21
N VAL A 115 9.68 20.71 -0.18
CA VAL A 115 10.32 22.01 -0.39
C VAL A 115 9.89 22.93 0.74
N MET A 116 10.84 23.56 1.41
CA MET A 116 10.58 24.53 2.48
C MET A 116 11.00 25.93 2.04
N ASP A 117 10.24 26.96 2.41
CA ASP A 117 10.42 28.33 1.92
C ASP A 117 11.84 28.89 2.11
N GLN A 118 12.52 28.53 3.20
CA GLN A 118 13.87 29.04 3.53
C GLN A 118 15.01 28.06 3.26
N ILE A 119 14.73 26.76 3.13
CA ILE A 119 15.75 25.69 3.01
C ILE A 119 15.78 25.11 1.59
N GLY A 120 14.69 25.26 0.84
CA GLY A 120 14.52 24.63 -0.46
C GLY A 120 14.15 23.14 -0.34
N ALA A 121 14.42 22.39 -1.40
CA ALA A 121 14.19 20.94 -1.43
C ALA A 121 15.17 20.24 -0.49
N LEU A 122 14.69 19.29 0.33
CA LEU A 122 15.53 18.52 1.23
C LEU A 122 16.36 17.44 0.49
N ARG A 123 17.28 17.88 -0.35
CA ARG A 123 18.26 17.05 -1.06
C ARG A 123 19.55 17.82 -1.32
N GLN A 124 20.66 17.10 -1.42
CA GLN A 124 21.91 17.67 -1.88
C GLN A 124 21.97 17.59 -3.41
N THR A 125 22.30 18.71 -4.05
CA THR A 125 22.38 18.87 -5.51
C THR A 125 23.66 19.62 -5.89
N GLY A 126 23.96 19.68 -7.19
CA GLY A 126 25.14 20.34 -7.72
C GLY A 126 26.24 19.36 -8.13
N GLN A 127 27.49 19.82 -8.06
CA GLN A 127 28.64 19.03 -8.48
C GLN A 127 28.90 17.89 -7.48
N LEU A 128 28.81 16.67 -7.99
CA LEU A 128 29.09 15.46 -7.22
C LEU A 128 30.59 15.20 -7.21
N GLU A 129 31.09 14.65 -6.09
CA GLU A 129 32.49 14.31 -5.93
C GLU A 129 32.62 12.84 -5.52
N THR A 130 33.64 12.18 -6.07
CA THR A 130 33.94 10.78 -5.79
C THR A 130 34.25 10.56 -4.31
N GLY A 131 33.70 9.49 -3.74
CA GLY A 131 33.90 9.07 -2.36
C GLY A 131 33.02 9.79 -1.34
N ARG A 132 32.28 10.84 -1.73
CA ARG A 132 31.41 11.57 -0.82
C ARG A 132 30.02 10.94 -0.72
N GLU A 133 29.48 10.98 0.48
CA GLU A 133 28.10 10.59 0.76
C GLU A 133 27.16 11.77 0.53
N TYR A 134 26.05 11.48 -0.13
CA TYR A 134 24.97 12.40 -0.42
C TYR A 134 23.64 11.82 0.04
N TRP A 135 22.64 12.69 0.20
CA TRP A 135 21.31 12.29 0.63
C TRP A 135 20.18 13.12 0.02
N MET A 136 18.99 12.52 0.06
CA MET A 136 17.70 13.16 -0.20
C MET A 136 16.66 12.65 0.79
N VAL A 137 15.71 13.50 1.15
CA VAL A 137 14.67 13.20 2.14
C VAL A 137 13.30 13.32 1.48
N PHE A 138 12.45 12.33 1.75
CA PHE A 138 11.09 12.22 1.26
C PHE A 138 10.10 12.43 2.41
N SER A 139 9.00 13.13 2.12
CA SER A 139 7.91 13.30 3.07
C SER A 139 7.06 12.04 3.12
N ASN A 140 7.05 11.37 4.27
CA ASN A 140 6.21 10.21 4.56
C ASN A 140 5.07 10.62 5.51
N LYS A 141 4.45 11.78 5.24
CA LYS A 141 3.34 12.30 6.05
C LYS A 141 2.16 11.31 6.07
N GLY A 142 1.64 11.01 7.25
CA GLY A 142 0.62 9.96 7.44
C GLY A 142 1.21 8.55 7.51
N GLY A 143 2.52 8.41 7.30
CA GLY A 143 3.26 7.16 7.38
C GLY A 143 2.76 6.04 6.46
N PRO A 144 2.44 6.28 5.17
CA PRO A 144 2.03 5.20 4.26
C PRO A 144 3.13 4.15 4.00
N ILE A 145 4.39 4.47 4.26
CA ILE A 145 5.51 3.53 4.18
C ILE A 145 6.08 3.27 5.58
N LYS A 146 6.30 2.00 5.92
CA LYS A 146 6.79 1.56 7.23
C LYS A 146 8.21 0.98 7.15
N ARG A 147 8.88 0.90 8.31
CA ARG A 147 10.14 0.15 8.42
C ARG A 147 9.94 -1.31 8.04
N GLY A 148 10.92 -1.88 7.34
CA GLY A 148 10.89 -3.23 6.79
C GLY A 148 10.22 -3.34 5.43
N GLU A 149 9.50 -2.30 4.97
CA GLU A 149 8.88 -2.31 3.65
C GLU A 149 9.90 -2.04 2.54
N ARG A 150 9.54 -2.49 1.33
CA ARG A 150 10.34 -2.29 0.13
C ARG A 150 9.95 -1.01 -0.58
N VAL A 151 10.95 -0.30 -1.05
CA VAL A 151 10.81 0.95 -1.77
C VAL A 151 11.73 1.00 -2.97
N SER A 152 11.33 1.78 -3.97
CA SER A 152 12.13 2.09 -5.14
C SER A 152 12.34 3.59 -5.26
N ILE A 153 13.56 4.01 -5.61
CA ILE A 153 13.89 5.42 -5.89
C ILE A 153 13.83 5.62 -7.40
N LEU A 154 13.01 6.56 -7.82
CA LEU A 154 12.77 6.90 -9.22
C LEU A 154 13.29 8.31 -9.48
N ILE A 155 14.29 8.44 -10.36
CA ILE A 155 14.93 9.72 -10.73
C ILE A 155 14.99 9.78 -12.25
N ASP A 156 14.01 10.40 -12.88
CA ASP A 156 13.81 10.37 -14.33
C ASP A 156 13.95 8.93 -14.90
N SER A 157 15.08 8.61 -15.56
CA SER A 157 15.37 7.27 -16.13
C SER A 157 16.14 6.34 -15.19
N LEU A 158 16.64 6.84 -14.05
CA LEU A 158 17.35 6.07 -13.05
C LEU A 158 16.37 5.45 -12.06
N HIS A 159 16.40 4.13 -11.96
CA HIS A 159 15.59 3.35 -11.02
C HIS A 159 16.51 2.59 -10.07
N ILE A 160 16.25 2.68 -8.78
CA ILE A 160 16.94 1.93 -7.73
C ILE A 160 15.88 1.17 -6.95
N ASP A 161 15.77 -0.13 -7.21
CA ASP A 161 14.62 -0.93 -6.79
C ASP A 161 14.95 -1.82 -5.59
N GLY A 162 13.91 -2.20 -4.85
CA GLY A 162 14.00 -3.22 -3.80
C GLY A 162 14.85 -2.83 -2.59
N LEU A 163 15.01 -1.52 -2.32
CA LEU A 163 15.62 -1.05 -1.08
C LEU A 163 14.67 -1.31 0.09
N VAL A 164 15.22 -1.65 1.25
CA VAL A 164 14.43 -1.86 2.47
C VAL A 164 14.54 -0.61 3.34
N VAL A 165 13.42 -0.17 3.89
CA VAL A 165 13.39 0.94 4.86
C VAL A 165 13.85 0.45 6.24
N GLU A 166 14.95 0.99 6.75
CA GLU A 166 15.46 0.75 8.11
C GLU A 166 14.84 1.67 9.17
#